data_AF-A0A8J9TGG4-F1
#
_entry.id   AF-A0A8J9TGG4-F1
#
_cell.length_a   1.000
_cell.length_b   1.000
_cell.length_c   1.000
_cell.angle_alpha   90.00
_cell.angle_beta   90.00
_cell.angle_gamma   90.00
#
_symmetry.space_group_name_H-M   'P 1'
#
loop_
_entity.id
_entity.type
_entity.pdbx_description
1 polymer ?
#
loop_
_entity_poly.entity_id
_entity_poly.type
_entity_poly.pdbx_seq_one_letter_code
_entity_poly.pdbx_strand_id
1 'polypeptide(L)' 'PRLYWLDEYGSLQTVPYGAHGHGANFILSILDQGYRPDLDRQQAADLLRRCFAQLRTRYVINS' A
#
# COMPACT_ATOMS: atom_id res chain seq x y z
N PRO A 1 13.43 -10.99 2.39
CA PRO A 1 12.99 -10.05 1.33
C PRO A 1 13.24 -8.61 1.81
N ARG A 2 13.51 -7.66 0.92
CA ARG A 2 13.65 -6.23 1.26
C ARG A 2 12.90 -5.38 0.25
N LEU A 3 12.28 -4.30 0.70
CA LEU A 3 11.55 -3.34 -0.12
C LEU A 3 12.12 -1.94 0.13
N TYR A 4 12.27 -1.17 -0.94
CA TYR A 4 12.85 0.16 -0.90
C TYR A 4 11.92 1.17 -1.58
N TRP A 5 11.78 2.34 -0.97
CA TRP A 5 11.19 3.52 -1.55
C TRP A 5 12.29 4.36 -2.19
N LEU A 6 12.16 4.66 -3.47
CA LEU A 6 13.02 5.59 -4.21
C LEU A 6 12.18 6.81 -4.57
N ASP A 7 12.59 8.00 -4.13
CA ASP A 7 11.94 9.25 -4.53
C ASP A 7 12.59 9.87 -5.79
N GLU A 8 11.96 10.93 -6.30
CA GLU A 8 12.38 11.62 -7.52
C GLU A 8 13.77 12.27 -7.42
N TYR A 9 14.24 12.57 -6.22
CA TYR A 9 15.54 13.17 -5.97
C TYR A 9 16.64 12.14 -5.67
N GLY A 10 16.32 10.84 -5.79
CA GLY A 10 17.26 9.75 -5.57
C GLY A 10 17.42 9.33 -4.11
N SER A 11 16.58 9.80 -3.19
CA SER A 11 16.60 9.30 -1.82
C SER A 11 16.07 7.87 -1.79
N LEU A 12 16.82 6.98 -1.14
CA LEU A 12 16.48 5.57 -0.99
C LEU A 12 16.21 5.25 0.48
N GLN A 13 15.02 4.75 0.78
CA GLN A 13 14.62 4.36 2.13
C GLN A 13 14.14 2.91 2.16
N THR A 14 14.46 2.17 3.22
CA THR A 14 13.90 0.82 3.41
C THR A 14 12.52 0.95 4.03
N VAL A 15 11.51 0.29 3.45
CA VAL A 15 10.13 0.37 3.93
C VAL A 15 9.50 -1.02 4.05
N PRO A 16 8.60 -1.26 5.03
CA PRO A 16 7.91 -2.54 5.16
C PRO A 16 6.81 -2.73 4.11
N TYR A 17 6.26 -1.62 3.60
CA TYR A 17 5.25 -1.54 2.55
C TYR A 17 5.27 -0.14 1.94
N GLY A 18 4.66 0.04 0.78
CA GLY A 18 4.55 1.35 0.13
C GLY A 18 3.46 1.35 -0.93
N ALA A 19 2.98 2.55 -1.26
CA ALA A 19 2.03 2.78 -2.35
C ALA A 19 2.39 4.07 -3.08
N HIS A 20 2.25 4.08 -4.40
CA HIS A 20 2.54 5.23 -5.26
C HIS A 20 1.28 5.71 -5.99
N GLY A 21 1.35 6.91 -6.58
CA GLY A 21 0.27 7.52 -7.36
C GLY A 21 -0.74 8.30 -6.51
N HIS A 22 -1.70 8.92 -7.19
CA HIS A 22 -2.66 9.84 -6.57
C HIS A 22 -3.55 9.21 -5.48
N GLY A 23 -3.81 7.90 -5.58
CA GLY A 23 -4.58 7.15 -4.58
C GLY A 23 -3.74 6.63 -3.40
N ALA A 24 -2.42 6.90 -3.37
CA ALA A 24 -1.51 6.30 -2.40
C ALA A 24 -1.92 6.54 -0.95
N ASN A 25 -2.39 7.75 -0.61
CA ASN A 25 -2.76 8.10 0.77
C ASN A 25 -3.86 7.18 1.34
N PHE A 26 -4.86 6.80 0.52
CA PHE A 26 -5.90 5.86 0.95
C PHE A 26 -5.32 4.48 1.24
N ILE A 27 -4.38 4.04 0.42
CA ILE A 27 -3.74 2.74 0.58
C ILE A 27 -2.82 2.72 1.78
N LEU A 28 -1.97 3.74 1.93
CA LEU A 28 -1.07 3.87 3.07
C LEU A 28 -1.85 3.85 4.38
N SER A 29 -2.98 4.56 4.48
CA SER A 29 -3.81 4.52 5.70
C SER A 29 -4.31 3.10 6.06
N ILE A 30 -4.65 2.27 5.06
CA ILE A 30 -5.13 0.91 5.30
C ILE A 30 -3.96 -0.01 5.66
N LEU A 31 -2.82 0.16 5.00
CA LEU A 31 -1.59 -0.57 5.29
C LEU A 31 -1.08 -0.23 6.69
N ASP A 32 -1.06 1.03 7.09
CA ASP A 32 -0.69 1.49 8.44
C ASP A 32 -1.55 0.81 9.52
N GLN A 33 -2.86 0.67 9.26
CA GLN A 33 -3.79 0.01 10.20
C GLN A 33 -3.70 -1.52 10.19
N GLY A 34 -3.40 -2.13 9.05
CA GLY A 34 -3.57 -3.57 8.84
C GLY A 34 -2.28 -4.38 8.76
N TYR A 35 -1.15 -3.74 8.45
CA TYR A 35 0.12 -4.41 8.31
C TYR A 35 0.66 -4.89 9.66
N ARG A 36 1.15 -6.12 9.68
CA ARG A 36 1.96 -6.68 10.75
C ARG A 36 3.07 -7.53 10.15
N PRO A 37 4.25 -7.61 10.78
CA PRO A 37 5.38 -8.39 10.24
C PRO A 37 5.12 -9.91 10.22
N ASP A 38 4.11 -10.39 10.95
CA ASP A 38 3.76 -11.80 11.11
C ASP A 38 2.55 -12.24 10.24
N LEU A 39 2.10 -11.40 9.31
CA LEU A 39 0.99 -11.75 8.42
C LEU A 39 1.32 -12.99 7.60
N ASP A 40 0.40 -13.96 7.60
CA ASP A 40 0.47 -15.04 6.63
C ASP A 40 0.09 -14.53 5.22
N ARG A 41 0.32 -15.38 4.22
CA ARG A 41 0.07 -15.03 2.81
C ARG A 41 -1.40 -14.70 2.53
N GLN A 42 -2.33 -15.38 3.18
CA GLN A 42 -3.77 -15.17 2.97
C GLN A 42 -4.21 -13.85 3.59
N GLN A 43 -3.78 -13.58 4.82
CA GLN A 43 -4.05 -12.31 5.51
C GLN A 43 -3.46 -11.12 4.75
N ALA A 44 -2.24 -11.25 4.23
CA ALA A 44 -1.64 -10.22 3.37
C ALA A 44 -2.45 -9.98 2.08
N ALA A 45 -2.93 -11.06 1.43
CA ALA A 45 -3.78 -10.95 0.26
C ALA A 45 -5.12 -10.27 0.58
N ASP A 46 -5.74 -10.58 1.71
CA ASP A 46 -6.98 -9.95 2.17
C ASP A 46 -6.79 -8.47 2.49
N LEU A 47 -5.65 -8.08 3.08
CA LEU A 47 -5.30 -6.69 3.30
C LEU A 47 -5.19 -5.91 1.96
N LEU A 48 -4.56 -6.51 0.94
CA LEU A 48 -4.48 -5.91 -0.39
C LEU A 48 -5.85 -5.82 -1.06
N ARG A 49 -6.73 -6.82 -0.91
CA ARG A 49 -8.11 -6.74 -1.41
C ARG A 49 -8.88 -5.57 -0.80
N ARG A 50 -8.70 -5.30 0.50
CA ARG A 50 -9.27 -4.13 1.19
C ARG A 50 -8.75 -2.82 0.60
N CYS A 51 -7.45 -2.77 0.30
CA CYS A 51 -6.82 -1.62 -0.38
C CYS A 51 -7.52 -1.32 -1.72
N PHE A 52 -7.70 -2.32 -2.59
CA PHE A 52 -8.38 -2.15 -3.87
C PHE A 52 -9.86 -1.74 -3.72
N ALA A 53 -10.57 -2.32 -2.75
CA ALA A 53 -11.96 -1.96 -2.48
C ALA A 53 -12.11 -0.48 -2.08
N GLN A 54 -11.19 0.03 -1.25
CA GLN A 54 -11.18 1.43 -0.85
C GLN A 54 -10.85 2.37 -2.02
N LEU A 55 -9.88 2.02 -2.87
CA LEU A 55 -9.61 2.80 -4.09
C LEU A 55 -10.83 2.84 -5.00
N ARG A 56 -11.47 1.70 -5.28
CA ARG A 56 -12.67 1.66 -6.14
C ARG A 56 -13.82 2.50 -5.58
N THR A 57 -13.91 2.64 -4.27
CA THR A 57 -14.98 3.41 -3.61
C THR A 57 -14.68 4.91 -3.57
N ARG A 58 -13.44 5.29 -3.23
CA ARG A 58 -13.07 6.69 -2.91
C ARG A 58 -12.28 7.38 -4.01
N TYR A 59 -11.59 6.61 -4.84
CA TYR A 59 -10.79 7.06 -5.96
C TYR A 59 -11.45 6.58 -7.25
N VAL A 60 -12.64 7.12 -7.53
CA VAL A 60 -13.40 6.81 -8.74
C VAL A 60 -12.71 7.47 -9.94
N ILE A 61 -11.72 6.79 -10.51
CA ILE A 61 -11.42 6.95 -11.94
C ILE A 61 -12.34 5.96 -12.65
N ASN A 62 -13.47 6.47 -13.15
CA ASN A 62 -14.29 5.75 -14.10
C ASN A 62 -13.69 6.04 -15.48
N SER A 63 -13.04 5.05 -16.09
CA SER A 63 -12.65 5.05 -17.50
C SER A 63 -13.09 3.74 -18.11
#